data_AF-A0A6P6XXD4-F1
#
_entry.id   AF-A0A6P6XXD4-F1
#
_cell.length_a   1.000
_cell.length_b   1.000
_cell.length_c   1.000
_cell.angle_alpha   90.00
_cell.angle_beta   90.00
_cell.angle_gamma   90.00
#
_symmetry.space_group_name_H-M   'P 1'
#
loop_
_entity.id
_entity.type
_entity.pdbx_description
1 polymer ?
#
loop_
_entity_poly.entity_id
_entity_poly.type
_entity_poly.pdbx_seq_one_letter_code
_entity_poly.pdbx_strand_id
1 'polypeptide(L)'
;QLRKHNETIDLILSTIDGGNESVHQYFLAWRAPKFWQRLIEKSDKNQSMINIDNNNDDGHERVKLTDDDNRISMESITNQPRRRRRLFVPKEFIDESILLRLMIDSMYRMENYNNNNNHQSSSINNNHQQQQQFSNLIAWKLLKIANEFQLEFLLRDCIVYFHSRIGLSNCIDLWKVGQKFFHYNFGEQLAKCSYRFLLINLIR
;
A
#
# COMPACT_ATOMS: atom_id res chain seq x y z
N GLN A 1 2.64 -15.58 2.19
CA GLN A 1 2.13 -16.01 3.52
C GLN A 1 3.01 -15.52 4.69
N LEU A 2 4.30 -15.20 4.46
CA LEU A 2 5.26 -14.71 5.49
C LEU A 2 4.79 -13.51 6.35
N ARG A 3 4.17 -12.48 5.76
CA ARG A 3 3.68 -11.30 6.51
C ARG A 3 2.69 -11.64 7.62
N LYS A 4 1.80 -12.63 7.40
CA LYS A 4 0.78 -13.02 8.39
C LYS A 4 1.38 -13.70 9.62
N HIS A 5 2.57 -14.28 9.48
CA HIS A 5 3.30 -14.94 10.57
C HIS A 5 4.36 -14.02 11.20
N ASN A 6 4.41 -12.73 10.81
CA ASN A 6 5.45 -11.78 11.22
C ASN A 6 6.89 -12.28 10.95
N GLU A 7 7.04 -13.23 10.03
CA GLU A 7 8.33 -13.77 9.64
C GLU A 7 9.06 -12.75 8.75
N THR A 8 10.35 -12.57 9.00
CA THR A 8 11.25 -11.70 8.22
C THR A 8 10.82 -10.24 8.05
N ILE A 9 9.85 -9.75 8.84
CA ILE A 9 9.45 -8.34 8.85
C ILE A 9 10.62 -7.47 9.33
N ASP A 10 11.03 -6.55 8.48
CA ASP A 10 12.12 -5.60 8.65
C ASP A 10 11.63 -4.14 8.76
N LEU A 11 10.38 -3.87 8.38
CA LEU A 11 9.78 -2.53 8.38
C LEU A 11 8.39 -2.49 9.06
N ILE A 12 8.17 -1.44 9.85
CA ILE A 12 6.86 -1.06 10.38
C ILE A 12 6.52 0.34 9.87
N LEU A 13 5.36 0.46 9.23
CA LEU A 13 4.77 1.71 8.81
C LEU A 13 3.81 2.22 9.88
N SER A 14 4.03 3.44 10.35
CA SER A 14 3.24 4.06 11.42
C SER A 14 2.47 5.27 10.90
N THR A 15 1.19 5.31 11.20
CA THR A 15 0.32 6.47 10.99
C THR A 15 0.37 7.39 12.21
N ILE A 16 0.01 8.67 12.04
CA ILE A 16 0.05 9.67 13.11
C ILE A 16 -1.00 9.38 14.19
N ASP A 17 -2.13 8.77 13.81
CA ASP A 17 -3.21 8.29 14.68
C ASP A 17 -2.88 6.97 15.42
N GLY A 18 -1.65 6.45 15.28
CA GLY A 18 -1.16 5.30 16.04
C GLY A 18 -1.40 3.93 15.40
N GLY A 19 -1.99 3.87 14.21
CA GLY A 19 -2.08 2.65 13.42
C GLY A 19 -0.70 2.19 12.90
N ASN A 20 -0.44 0.88 12.98
CA ASN A 20 0.84 0.29 12.58
C ASN A 20 0.63 -0.88 11.62
N GLU A 21 1.37 -0.89 10.53
CA GLU A 21 1.36 -1.97 9.55
C GLU A 21 2.76 -2.54 9.34
N SER A 22 2.88 -3.86 9.50
CA SER A 22 4.14 -4.58 9.31
C SER A 22 4.32 -4.95 7.83
N VAL A 23 5.48 -4.64 7.27
CA VAL A 23 5.77 -4.77 5.84
C VAL A 23 7.20 -5.27 5.62
N HIS A 24 7.45 -5.92 4.49
CA HIS A 24 8.81 -6.22 4.04
C HIS A 24 9.34 -5.04 3.21
N GLN A 25 10.43 -4.40 3.65
CA GLN A 25 10.99 -3.19 3.04
C GLN A 25 11.27 -3.38 1.55
N TYR A 26 11.97 -4.47 1.21
CA TYR A 26 12.30 -4.80 -0.18
C TYR A 26 11.04 -4.94 -1.05
N PHE A 27 10.03 -5.63 -0.54
CA PHE A 27 8.77 -5.85 -1.26
C PHE A 27 8.01 -4.54 -1.47
N LEU A 28 7.98 -3.66 -0.46
CA LEU A 28 7.37 -2.33 -0.56
C LEU A 28 8.09 -1.46 -1.60
N ALA A 29 9.42 -1.43 -1.55
CA ALA A 29 10.24 -0.65 -2.47
C ALA A 29 10.05 -1.09 -3.93
N TRP A 30 9.93 -2.41 -4.16
CA TRP A 30 9.68 -2.96 -5.48
C TRP A 30 8.25 -2.70 -5.97
N ARG A 31 7.25 -2.91 -5.11
CA ARG A 31 5.84 -2.88 -5.52
C ARG A 31 5.20 -1.49 -5.50
N ALA A 32 5.76 -0.58 -4.73
CA ALA A 32 5.27 0.79 -4.59
C ALA A 32 6.44 1.81 -4.61
N PRO A 33 7.20 1.93 -5.71
CA PRO A 33 8.46 2.69 -5.71
C PRO A 33 8.29 4.17 -5.35
N LYS A 34 7.26 4.82 -5.90
CA LYS A 34 6.96 6.24 -5.63
C LYS A 34 6.53 6.48 -4.18
N PHE A 35 5.76 5.55 -3.62
CA PHE A 35 5.39 5.58 -2.20
C PHE A 35 6.62 5.38 -1.31
N TRP A 36 7.47 4.40 -1.63
CA TRP A 36 8.72 4.15 -0.93
C TRP A 36 9.66 5.35 -0.95
N GLN A 37 9.86 5.96 -2.12
CA GLN A 37 10.66 7.18 -2.26
C GLN A 37 10.12 8.30 -1.35
N ARG A 38 8.79 8.46 -1.30
CA ARG A 38 8.16 9.47 -0.43
C ARG A 38 8.39 9.20 1.06
N LEU A 39 8.42 7.94 1.47
CA LEU A 39 8.70 7.55 2.85
C LEU A 39 10.13 7.89 3.26
N ILE A 40 11.12 7.57 2.43
CA ILE A 40 12.52 7.83 2.72
C ILE A 40 12.84 9.34 2.68
N GLU A 41 12.29 10.09 1.73
CA GLU A 41 12.46 11.55 1.68
C GLU A 41 11.94 12.24 2.95
N LYS A 42 10.83 11.74 3.51
CA LYS A 42 10.30 12.25 4.78
C LYS A 42 11.15 11.81 5.97
N SER A 43 11.68 10.58 5.95
CA SER A 43 12.55 10.12 7.03
C SER A 43 13.84 10.93 7.12
N ASP A 44 14.44 11.25 5.99
CA ASP A 44 15.73 11.95 5.94
C ASP A 44 15.57 13.40 6.38
N LYS A 45 14.44 14.04 6.03
CA LYS A 45 14.07 15.38 6.53
C LYS A 45 13.79 15.40 8.03
N ASN A 46 13.22 14.33 8.59
CA ASN A 46 12.98 14.25 10.02
C ASN A 46 14.27 13.89 10.78
N GLN A 47 15.15 13.06 10.21
CA GLN A 47 16.46 12.75 10.80
C GLN A 47 17.40 13.95 10.78
N SER A 48 17.34 14.81 9.76
CA SER A 48 18.12 16.06 9.75
C SER A 48 17.63 17.08 10.78
N MET A 49 16.36 17.02 11.22
CA MET A 49 15.83 17.83 12.32
C MET A 49 16.11 17.25 13.72
N ILE A 50 16.44 15.96 13.84
CA ILE A 50 16.73 15.30 15.13
C ILE A 50 18.22 15.44 15.52
N ASN A 51 19.08 15.93 14.63
CA ASN A 51 20.51 16.15 14.92
C ASN A 51 20.83 17.48 15.62
N ILE A 52 19.82 18.20 16.09
CA ILE A 52 19.97 19.37 16.95
C ILE A 52 19.22 19.02 18.24
N ASP A 53 19.96 18.90 19.35
CA ASP A 53 19.48 18.68 20.71
C ASP A 53 19.08 17.24 21.10
N ASN A 54 20.07 16.36 21.21
CA ASN A 54 20.09 15.29 22.23
C ASN A 54 21.54 14.96 22.63
N ASN A 55 22.21 15.94 23.24
CA ASN A 55 23.25 15.64 24.22
C ASN A 55 22.51 15.41 25.55
N ASN A 56 22.15 14.16 25.83
CA ASN A 56 22.02 13.61 27.18
C ASN A 56 21.87 12.09 27.06
N ASP A 57 23.01 11.42 27.27
CA ASP A 57 23.16 10.19 28.05
C ASP A 57 22.18 9.03 27.78
N ASP A 58 22.62 8.08 26.93
CA ASP A 58 22.80 6.70 27.38
C ASP A 58 23.68 5.94 26.37
N GLY A 59 24.78 5.40 26.89
CA GLY A 59 25.94 4.94 26.14
C GLY A 59 25.65 3.81 25.15
N HIS A 60 25.76 4.11 23.86
CA HIS A 60 26.21 3.15 22.85
C HIS A 60 27.07 3.87 21.80
N GLU A 61 28.38 3.77 22.04
CA GLU A 61 29.49 3.73 21.09
C GLU A 61 29.24 4.33 19.70
N ARG A 62 29.58 5.62 19.56
CA ARG A 62 29.97 6.19 18.28
C ARG A 62 31.24 5.46 17.84
N VAL A 63 31.12 4.55 16.88
CA VAL A 63 32.28 3.98 16.18
C VAL A 63 32.97 5.12 15.41
N LYS A 64 33.96 5.73 16.05
CA LYS A 64 35.04 6.40 15.33
C LYS A 64 35.84 5.30 14.67
N LEU A 65 35.81 5.26 13.35
CA LEU A 65 36.79 4.51 12.59
C LEU A 65 38.14 5.23 12.80
N THR A 66 38.94 4.70 13.72
CA THR A 66 40.39 4.86 13.69
C THR A 66 40.94 3.58 13.12
N ASP A 67 41.62 3.71 11.98
CA ASP A 67 42.48 2.67 11.43
C ASP A 67 43.52 2.32 12.49
N ASP A 68 43.48 1.08 12.98
CA ASP A 68 44.64 0.23 13.24
C ASP A 68 44.23 -1.06 13.99
N ASP A 69 44.72 -2.17 13.44
CA ASP A 69 45.07 -3.44 14.07
C ASP A 69 44.03 -4.36 14.76
N ASN A 70 43.76 -5.43 14.00
CA ASN A 70 43.90 -6.84 14.39
C ASN A 70 42.97 -7.50 15.43
N ARG A 71 42.36 -8.60 14.95
CA ARG A 71 41.66 -9.69 15.67
C ARG A 71 40.29 -9.34 16.27
N ILE A 72 39.27 -9.38 15.44
CA ILE A 72 37.90 -9.67 15.90
C ILE A 72 37.64 -11.16 15.65
N SER A 73 37.49 -11.88 16.76
CA SER A 73 37.07 -13.27 16.83
C SER A 73 35.70 -13.47 16.17
N MET A 74 35.62 -14.51 15.35
CA MET A 74 34.46 -14.84 14.50
C MET A 74 33.36 -15.58 15.28
N GLU A 75 33.05 -15.17 16.52
CA GLU A 75 32.06 -15.85 17.38
C GLU A 75 31.27 -14.85 18.23
N SER A 76 30.42 -14.02 17.60
CA SER A 76 29.34 -13.28 18.30
C SER A 76 28.33 -12.57 17.37
N ILE A 77 28.10 -13.06 16.14
CA ILE A 77 27.15 -12.43 15.19
C ILE A 77 25.74 -13.07 15.23
N THR A 78 25.48 -14.04 16.10
CA THR A 78 24.17 -14.68 16.18
C THR A 78 23.41 -14.23 17.43
N ASN A 79 22.26 -13.58 17.20
CA ASN A 79 21.18 -13.28 18.15
C ASN A 79 21.10 -11.85 18.73
N GLN A 80 21.36 -10.81 17.93
CA GLN A 80 20.66 -9.55 18.16
C GLN A 80 19.31 -9.57 17.43
N PRO A 81 18.18 -9.24 18.10
CA PRO A 81 16.91 -9.05 17.41
C PRO A 81 17.11 -7.93 16.38
N ARG A 82 17.01 -8.27 15.08
CA ARG A 82 17.11 -7.30 13.99
C ARG A 82 16.16 -6.13 14.31
N ARG A 83 16.72 -4.96 14.63
CA ARG A 83 15.94 -3.76 14.93
C ARG A 83 15.03 -3.47 13.74
N ARG A 84 13.72 -3.62 13.92
CA ARG A 84 12.73 -3.30 12.88
C ARG A 84 12.75 -1.80 12.64
N ARG A 85 12.94 -1.37 11.38
CA ARG A 85 12.88 0.04 11.02
C ARG A 85 11.44 0.53 11.16
N ARG A 86 11.24 1.74 11.70
CA ARG A 86 9.92 2.39 11.78
C ARG A 86 9.93 3.63 10.90
N LEU A 87 8.91 3.77 10.05
CA LEU A 87 8.74 4.92 9.17
C LEU A 87 7.32 5.47 9.29
N PHE A 88 7.19 6.79 9.31
CA PHE A 88 5.89 7.44 9.31
C PHE A 88 5.34 7.57 7.89
N VAL A 89 4.08 7.17 7.71
CA VAL A 89 3.42 7.26 6.41
C VAL A 89 3.01 8.69 6.04
N PRO A 90 2.78 8.96 4.74
CA PRO A 90 2.35 10.26 4.27
C PRO A 90 1.04 10.76 4.90
N LYS A 91 0.79 12.07 4.81
CA LYS A 91 -0.35 12.71 5.50
C LYS A 91 -1.71 12.29 4.92
N GLU A 92 -1.67 11.74 3.72
CA GLU A 92 -2.77 11.15 2.97
C GLU A 92 -3.41 9.96 3.71
N PHE A 93 -2.74 9.45 4.75
CA PHE A 93 -3.20 8.38 5.64
C PHE A 93 -3.61 8.87 7.05
N ILE A 94 -3.67 10.19 7.29
CA ILE A 94 -4.07 10.76 8.59
C ILE A 94 -5.54 10.40 8.88
N ASP A 95 -5.80 10.04 10.14
CA ASP A 95 -7.11 9.67 10.72
C ASP A 95 -7.74 8.39 10.15
N GLU A 96 -7.03 7.67 9.28
CA GLU A 96 -7.57 6.51 8.59
C GLU A 96 -6.51 5.40 8.44
N SER A 97 -6.01 4.89 9.55
CA SER A 97 -5.19 3.67 9.62
C SER A 97 -5.75 2.48 8.81
N ILE A 98 -7.07 2.42 8.61
CA ILE A 98 -7.75 1.46 7.73
C ILE A 98 -7.28 1.56 6.27
N LEU A 99 -6.98 2.75 5.74
CA LEU A 99 -6.49 2.93 4.38
C LEU A 99 -5.11 2.30 4.21
N LEU A 100 -4.23 2.48 5.20
CA LEU A 100 -2.91 1.90 5.18
C LEU A 100 -3.01 0.37 5.18
N ARG A 101 -3.84 -0.18 6.08
CA ARG A 101 -4.09 -1.62 6.14
C ARG A 101 -4.59 -2.18 4.83
N LEU A 102 -5.62 -1.56 4.24
CA LEU A 102 -6.21 -2.01 2.97
C LEU A 102 -5.22 -1.91 1.80
N MET A 103 -4.40 -0.87 1.76
CA MET A 103 -3.35 -0.73 0.75
C MET A 103 -2.29 -1.84 0.88
N ILE A 104 -1.78 -2.09 2.09
CA ILE A 104 -0.76 -3.12 2.30
C ILE A 104 -1.36 -4.51 2.06
N ASP A 105 -2.60 -4.77 2.48
CA ASP A 105 -3.28 -6.03 2.20
C ASP A 105 -3.46 -6.25 0.70
N SER A 106 -3.86 -5.21 -0.05
CA SER A 106 -3.94 -5.22 -1.51
C SER A 106 -2.57 -5.50 -2.15
N MET A 107 -1.48 -4.92 -1.62
CA MET A 107 -0.12 -5.14 -2.11
C MET A 107 0.35 -6.60 -1.97
N TYR A 108 -0.07 -7.30 -0.90
CA TYR A 108 0.26 -8.71 -0.66
C TYR A 108 -0.76 -9.70 -1.26
N ARG A 109 -1.86 -9.22 -1.87
CA ARG A 109 -2.76 -10.11 -2.61
C ARG A 109 -2.02 -10.60 -3.85
N MET A 110 -1.83 -11.91 -3.91
CA MET A 110 -1.18 -12.58 -5.03
C MET A 110 -1.98 -12.31 -6.31
N GLU A 111 -1.31 -11.88 -7.37
CA GLU A 111 -1.90 -11.73 -8.70
C GLU A 111 -2.17 -13.12 -9.30
N ASN A 112 -3.19 -13.83 -8.80
CA ASN A 112 -3.68 -15.08 -9.40
C ASN A 112 -4.49 -14.81 -10.67
N TYR A 113 -4.01 -13.94 -11.55
CA TYR A 113 -4.71 -13.57 -12.78
C TYR A 113 -3.70 -13.27 -13.89
N ASN A 114 -3.01 -14.31 -14.36
CA ASN A 114 -2.62 -14.37 -15.75
C ASN A 114 -2.65 -15.83 -16.25
N ASN A 115 -3.24 -15.99 -17.44
CA ASN A 115 -3.53 -17.22 -18.19
C ASN A 115 -4.68 -18.08 -17.69
N ASN A 116 -5.90 -17.75 -18.11
CA ASN A 116 -6.72 -18.69 -18.89
C ASN A 116 -7.82 -17.93 -19.62
N ASN A 117 -7.62 -17.76 -20.92
CA ASN A 117 -8.73 -17.81 -21.86
C ASN A 117 -9.41 -19.18 -21.67
N ASN A 118 -10.73 -19.15 -21.45
CA ASN A 118 -11.64 -20.28 -21.30
C ASN A 118 -11.80 -20.89 -19.88
N HIS A 119 -13.09 -21.01 -19.54
CA HIS A 119 -13.74 -21.76 -18.46
C HIS A 119 -13.88 -21.10 -17.07
N GLN A 120 -15.08 -20.55 -16.88
CA GLN A 120 -15.99 -20.74 -15.74
C GLN A 120 -15.44 -21.31 -14.41
N SER A 121 -15.78 -20.56 -13.35
CA SER A 121 -16.27 -21.04 -12.05
C SER A 121 -15.28 -21.73 -11.11
N SER A 122 -14.79 -20.99 -10.10
CA SER A 122 -15.03 -21.27 -8.66
C SER A 122 -14.02 -20.55 -7.74
N SER A 123 -14.39 -19.35 -7.26
CA SER A 123 -13.90 -18.79 -5.98
C SER A 123 -14.71 -17.54 -5.62
N ILE A 124 -16.00 -17.73 -5.32
CA ILE A 124 -16.89 -16.65 -4.88
C ILE A 124 -16.93 -16.57 -3.32
N ASN A 125 -16.46 -17.60 -2.60
CA ASN A 125 -16.78 -17.74 -1.18
C ASN A 125 -15.89 -16.94 -0.19
N ASN A 126 -14.76 -16.36 -0.60
CA ASN A 126 -13.94 -15.53 0.28
C ASN A 126 -14.17 -14.01 0.12
N ASN A 127 -15.02 -13.59 -0.83
CA ASN A 127 -15.23 -12.17 -1.13
C ASN A 127 -16.23 -11.48 -0.19
N HIS A 128 -17.10 -12.23 0.50
CA HIS A 128 -18.17 -11.63 1.31
C HIS A 128 -17.68 -11.01 2.62
N GLN A 129 -16.63 -11.53 3.25
CA GLN A 129 -16.07 -10.93 4.47
C GLN A 129 -15.20 -9.69 4.19
N GLN A 130 -14.51 -9.61 3.05
CA GLN A 130 -13.75 -8.41 2.67
C GLN A 130 -14.64 -7.29 2.12
N GLN A 131 -15.81 -7.61 1.54
CA GLN A 131 -16.75 -6.61 1.05
C GLN A 131 -17.37 -5.74 2.15
N GLN A 132 -17.35 -6.17 3.42
CA GLN A 132 -17.89 -5.39 4.54
C GLN A 132 -16.97 -4.26 5.02
N GLN A 133 -15.68 -4.27 4.69
CA GLN A 133 -14.73 -3.21 5.11
C GLN A 133 -14.54 -2.10 4.07
N PHE A 134 -15.05 -2.29 2.86
CA PHE A 134 -14.86 -1.37 1.74
C PHE A 134 -16.10 -0.47 1.61
N SER A 135 -16.12 0.66 2.34
CA SER A 135 -17.15 1.68 2.12
C SER A 135 -16.90 2.44 0.81
N ASN A 136 -17.94 3.03 0.22
CA ASN A 136 -17.80 3.84 -0.99
C ASN A 136 -16.80 5.00 -0.77
N LEU A 137 -16.85 5.65 0.40
CA LEU A 137 -15.94 6.73 0.77
C LEU A 137 -14.47 6.26 0.81
N ILE A 138 -14.21 5.10 1.44
CA ILE A 138 -12.88 4.49 1.51
C ILE A 138 -12.36 4.16 0.11
N ALA A 139 -13.21 3.58 -0.76
CA ALA A 139 -12.82 3.23 -2.13
C ALA A 139 -12.36 4.45 -2.93
N TRP A 140 -13.04 5.60 -2.80
CA TRP A 140 -12.64 6.84 -3.46
C TRP A 140 -11.33 7.40 -2.93
N LYS A 141 -11.09 7.30 -1.62
CA LYS A 141 -9.82 7.72 -1.01
C LYS A 141 -8.66 6.83 -1.46
N LEU A 142 -8.86 5.51 -1.44
CA LEU A 142 -7.88 4.55 -1.96
C LEU A 142 -7.59 4.78 -3.44
N LEU A 143 -8.59 5.10 -4.27
CA LEU A 143 -8.38 5.45 -5.68
C LEU A 143 -7.47 6.67 -5.85
N LYS A 144 -7.65 7.70 -5.01
CA LYS A 144 -6.79 8.91 -5.02
C LYS A 144 -5.35 8.56 -4.65
N ILE A 145 -5.16 7.81 -3.56
CA ILE A 145 -3.84 7.32 -3.11
C ILE A 145 -3.18 6.48 -4.21
N ALA A 146 -3.93 5.56 -4.80
CA ALA A 146 -3.43 4.68 -5.84
C ALA A 146 -2.98 5.46 -7.08
N ASN A 147 -3.74 6.47 -7.49
CA ASN A 147 -3.37 7.36 -8.58
C ASN A 147 -2.14 8.22 -8.24
N GLU A 148 -2.08 8.77 -7.02
CA GLU A 148 -0.97 9.62 -6.58
C GLU A 148 0.36 8.86 -6.55
N PHE A 149 0.37 7.66 -5.97
CA PHE A 149 1.54 6.83 -5.81
C PHE A 149 1.74 5.80 -6.94
N GLN A 150 0.93 5.85 -7.99
CA GLN A 150 0.99 4.94 -9.15
C GLN A 150 0.90 3.45 -8.75
N LEU A 151 0.01 3.14 -7.82
CA LEU A 151 -0.21 1.79 -7.30
C LEU A 151 -1.22 1.05 -8.17
N GLU A 152 -0.75 0.43 -9.25
CA GLU A 152 -1.61 -0.29 -10.21
C GLU A 152 -2.48 -1.36 -9.53
N PHE A 153 -1.89 -2.12 -8.59
CA PHE A 153 -2.61 -3.16 -7.84
C PHE A 153 -3.83 -2.59 -7.07
N LEU A 154 -3.68 -1.40 -6.48
CA LEU A 154 -4.73 -0.75 -5.72
C LEU A 154 -5.74 -0.05 -6.64
N LEU A 155 -5.28 0.52 -7.76
CA LEU A 155 -6.16 1.07 -8.81
C LEU A 155 -7.11 -0.01 -9.33
N ARG A 156 -6.57 -1.20 -9.64
CA ARG A 156 -7.34 -2.36 -10.09
C ARG A 156 -8.40 -2.75 -9.06
N ASP A 157 -8.03 -2.91 -7.79
CA ASP A 157 -8.96 -3.29 -6.72
C ASP A 157 -10.09 -2.27 -6.56
N CYS A 158 -9.79 -0.97 -6.60
CA CYS A 158 -10.79 0.09 -6.52
C CYS A 158 -11.73 0.08 -7.72
N ILE A 159 -11.20 -0.07 -8.93
CA ILE A 159 -12.02 -0.07 -10.15
C ILE A 159 -12.91 -1.30 -10.23
N VAL A 160 -12.43 -2.49 -9.84
CA VAL A 160 -13.25 -3.70 -9.73
C VAL A 160 -14.37 -3.51 -8.71
N TYR A 161 -14.07 -2.90 -7.56
CA TYR A 161 -15.06 -2.56 -6.55
C TYR A 161 -16.16 -1.64 -7.12
N PHE A 162 -15.77 -0.58 -7.85
CA PHE A 162 -16.71 0.35 -8.46
C PHE A 162 -17.54 -0.27 -9.59
N HIS A 163 -16.92 -1.11 -10.42
CA HIS A 163 -17.59 -1.79 -11.52
C HIS A 163 -18.78 -2.63 -11.03
N SER A 164 -18.63 -3.30 -9.88
CA SER A 164 -19.71 -4.07 -9.25
C SER A 164 -20.84 -3.22 -8.61
N ARG A 165 -20.69 -1.90 -8.56
CA ARG A 165 -21.58 -0.97 -7.84
C ARG A 165 -21.96 0.26 -8.68
N ILE A 166 -22.01 0.11 -10.00
CA ILE A 166 -22.51 1.14 -10.89
C ILE A 166 -23.99 1.35 -10.60
N GLY A 167 -24.38 2.61 -10.37
CA GLY A 167 -25.75 3.02 -10.11
C GLY A 167 -26.01 4.43 -10.64
N LEU A 168 -27.27 4.86 -10.58
CA LEU A 168 -27.69 6.16 -11.13
C LEU A 168 -26.92 7.32 -10.50
N SER A 169 -26.71 7.27 -9.19
CA SER A 169 -26.05 8.35 -8.45
C SER A 169 -24.55 8.48 -8.70
N ASN A 170 -23.89 7.49 -9.31
CA ASN A 170 -22.43 7.49 -9.47
C ASN A 170 -21.95 7.17 -10.91
N CYS A 171 -22.83 6.75 -11.82
CA CYS A 171 -22.44 6.27 -13.15
C CYS A 171 -21.66 7.30 -13.98
N ILE A 172 -21.97 8.59 -13.87
CA ILE A 172 -21.24 9.66 -14.57
C ILE A 172 -19.82 9.80 -14.02
N ASP A 173 -19.66 9.76 -12.70
CA ASP A 173 -18.35 9.86 -12.05
C ASP A 173 -17.50 8.63 -12.33
N LEU A 174 -18.11 7.44 -12.29
CA LEU A 174 -17.44 6.18 -12.65
C LEU A 174 -17.04 6.14 -14.12
N TRP A 175 -17.85 6.70 -15.03
CA TRP A 175 -17.45 6.86 -16.42
C TRP A 175 -16.22 7.76 -16.57
N LYS A 176 -16.19 8.93 -15.90
CA LYS A 176 -15.02 9.82 -15.90
C LYS A 176 -13.77 9.15 -15.33
N VAL A 177 -13.92 8.38 -14.25
CA VAL A 177 -12.82 7.57 -13.69
C VAL A 177 -12.33 6.54 -14.71
N GLY A 178 -13.25 5.80 -15.34
CA GLY A 178 -12.91 4.84 -16.38
C GLY A 178 -12.16 5.48 -17.55
N GLN A 179 -12.59 6.66 -18.00
CA GLN A 179 -11.89 7.44 -19.04
C GLN A 179 -10.47 7.84 -18.61
N LYS A 180 -10.29 8.30 -17.36
CA LYS A 180 -8.96 8.65 -16.84
C LYS A 180 -7.98 7.47 -16.88
N PHE A 181 -8.48 6.25 -16.62
CA PHE A 181 -7.68 5.03 -16.57
C PHE A 181 -7.90 4.13 -17.79
N PHE A 182 -8.34 4.69 -18.92
CA PHE A 182 -8.77 3.92 -20.09
C PHE A 182 -7.67 3.06 -20.73
N HIS A 183 -6.41 3.44 -20.54
CA HIS A 183 -5.25 2.67 -21.00
C HIS A 183 -5.09 1.32 -20.27
N TYR A 184 -5.73 1.14 -19.12
CA TYR A 184 -5.83 -0.15 -18.44
C TYR A 184 -7.14 -0.85 -18.83
N ASN A 185 -7.08 -2.16 -19.07
CA ASN A 185 -8.25 -2.99 -19.42
C ASN A 185 -9.40 -2.83 -18.39
N PHE A 186 -9.08 -2.82 -17.09
CA PHE A 186 -10.10 -2.61 -16.05
C PHE A 186 -10.75 -1.21 -16.10
N GLY A 187 -10.00 -0.17 -16.50
CA GLY A 187 -10.51 1.19 -16.65
C GLY A 187 -11.40 1.34 -17.88
N GLU A 188 -11.00 0.73 -18.99
CA GLU A 188 -11.82 0.63 -20.21
C GLU A 188 -13.17 -0.06 -19.93
N GLN A 189 -13.15 -1.19 -19.20
CA GLN A 189 -14.37 -1.89 -18.81
C GLN A 189 -15.28 -1.02 -17.94
N LEU A 190 -14.72 -0.31 -16.95
CA LEU A 190 -15.49 0.61 -16.11
C LEU A 190 -16.14 1.72 -16.94
N ALA A 191 -15.41 2.31 -17.89
CA ALA A 191 -15.94 3.35 -18.77
C ALA A 191 -17.11 2.82 -19.62
N LYS A 192 -16.92 1.67 -20.29
CA LYS A 192 -17.95 1.07 -21.16
C LYS A 192 -19.21 0.71 -20.38
N CYS A 193 -19.07 0.05 -19.23
CA CYS A 193 -20.20 -0.36 -18.41
C CYS A 193 -20.95 0.83 -17.80
N SER A 194 -20.22 1.84 -17.31
CA SER A 194 -20.84 3.05 -16.75
C SER A 194 -21.60 3.84 -17.81
N TYR A 195 -21.03 3.97 -19.01
CA TYR A 195 -21.68 4.62 -20.14
C TYR A 195 -22.91 3.85 -20.63
N ARG A 196 -22.81 2.52 -20.76
CA ARG A 196 -23.95 1.68 -21.12
C ARG A 196 -25.09 1.78 -20.10
N PHE A 197 -24.75 1.80 -18.81
CA PHE A 197 -25.74 1.99 -17.74
C PHE A 197 -26.44 3.34 -17.87
N LEU A 198 -25.70 4.42 -18.13
CA LEU A 198 -26.26 5.76 -18.36
C LEU A 198 -27.26 5.76 -19.53
N LEU A 199 -26.88 5.20 -20.68
CA LEU A 199 -27.75 5.17 -21.86
C LEU A 199 -29.06 4.42 -21.62
N ILE A 200 -29.01 3.26 -20.96
CA ILE A 200 -30.20 2.46 -20.65
C ILE A 200 -31.19 3.23 -19.77
N ASN A 201 -30.69 4.04 -18.83
CA ASN A 201 -31.52 4.75 -17.88
C ASN A 201 -31.95 6.15 -18.34
N LEU A 202 -31.34 6.72 -19.39
CA LEU A 202 -31.80 7.96 -20.02
C LEU A 202 -32.93 7.74 -21.04
N ILE A 203 -33.10 6.51 -21.54
CA ILE A 203 -34.11 6.15 -22.54
C ILE A 203 -35.46 5.76 -21.88
N ARG A 204 -35.48 5.63 -20.55
CA ARG A 204 -36.70 5.39 -19.77
C ARG A 204 -37.27 6.69 -19.21
#